data_AF-A0A4R3P0R5-F1
#
_entry.id   AF-A0A4R3P0R5-F1
#
_cell.length_a   1.000
_cell.length_b   1.000
_cell.length_c   1.000
_cell.angle_alpha   90.00
_cell.angle_beta   90.00
_cell.angle_gamma   90.00
#
_symmetry.space_group_name_H-M   'P 1'
#
loop_
_entity.id
_entity.type
_entity.pdbx_description
1 polymer ?
#
loop_
_entity_poly.entity_id
_entity_poly.type
_entity_poly.pdbx_seq_one_letter_code
_entity_poly.pdbx_strand_id
1 'polypeptide(L)'
;MPKPRYKTTYNQSLINRSSLTFWIDEEAIGGGGQSKQNKRGRPRRFSDLAITTVLMVKRVFSMPLRALQGFIDSIFRLAHVPLSCPHYTCTSRRAKQVEVSFKTKTRGAIQHLAIDATGLKVYGEGELKVKKHGTDGKRRVWRKLHIAV
;
A
#
# COMPACT_ATOMS: atom_id res chain seq x y z
N MET A 1 6.66 12.06 -23.36
CA MET A 1 7.10 13.18 -22.50
C MET A 1 7.82 12.64 -21.26
N PRO A 2 9.08 13.05 -20.99
CA PRO A 2 9.77 12.68 -19.78
C PRO A 2 9.08 13.31 -18.55
N LYS A 3 9.04 12.58 -17.44
CA LYS A 3 8.49 13.12 -16.19
C LYS A 3 9.42 14.24 -15.68
N PRO A 4 8.86 15.32 -15.10
CA PRO A 4 9.68 16.40 -14.58
C PRO A 4 10.61 15.88 -13.46
N ARG A 5 11.88 16.30 -13.53
CA ARG A 5 13.03 15.78 -12.76
C ARG A 5 12.83 15.83 -11.24
N TYR A 6 12.03 16.78 -10.74
CA TYR A 6 11.69 16.88 -9.32
C TYR A 6 10.79 15.74 -8.81
N LYS A 7 9.88 15.23 -9.66
CA LYS A 7 8.99 14.12 -9.26
C LYS A 7 9.78 12.83 -9.11
N THR A 8 10.82 12.62 -9.91
CA THR A 8 11.64 11.41 -9.85
C THR A 8 12.50 11.38 -8.58
N THR A 9 13.17 12.49 -8.23
CA THR A 9 13.97 12.59 -7.00
C THR A 9 13.10 12.49 -5.74
N TYR A 10 11.93 13.12 -5.75
CA TYR A 10 10.98 13.01 -4.63
C TYR A 10 10.44 11.58 -4.43
N ASN A 11 10.06 10.88 -5.50
CA ASN A 11 9.60 9.50 -5.35
C ASN A 11 10.72 8.57 -4.88
N GLN A 12 11.96 8.80 -5.32
CA GLN A 12 13.10 8.02 -4.87
C GLN A 12 13.36 8.22 -3.37
N SER A 13 13.28 9.45 -2.86
CA SER A 13 13.45 9.70 -1.43
C SER A 13 12.36 9.01 -0.59
N LEU A 14 11.11 8.97 -1.07
CA LEU A 14 10.04 8.22 -0.40
C LEU A 14 10.23 6.71 -0.39
N ILE A 15 10.89 6.15 -1.41
CA ILE A 15 11.24 4.73 -1.47
C ILE A 15 12.37 4.44 -0.48
N ASN A 16 13.40 5.30 -0.46
CA ASN A 16 14.57 5.11 0.39
C ASN A 16 14.28 5.26 1.89
N ARG A 17 13.27 6.03 2.30
CA ARG A 17 12.94 6.28 3.73
C ARG A 17 12.62 5.03 4.56
N SER A 18 12.20 3.95 3.92
CA SER A 18 11.87 2.68 4.57
C SER A 18 12.63 1.51 3.96
N SER A 19 13.62 1.81 3.13
CA SER A 19 14.71 0.88 2.89
C SER A 19 15.40 0.71 4.23
N LEU A 20 15.26 -0.47 4.84
CA LEU A 20 16.02 -0.82 6.04
C LEU A 20 17.46 -1.03 5.60
N THR A 21 18.32 -0.06 5.87
CA THR A 21 19.77 -0.20 5.71
C THR A 21 20.29 -1.03 6.87
N PHE A 22 20.45 -2.34 6.68
CA PHE A 22 21.51 -3.04 7.39
C PHE A 22 22.82 -2.65 6.72
N TRP A 23 23.83 -2.25 7.49
CA TRP A 23 25.20 -2.12 7.01
C TRP A 23 25.69 -3.53 6.68
N ILE A 24 26.00 -3.79 5.40
CA ILE A 24 26.51 -5.08 4.92
C ILE A 24 27.73 -4.79 4.07
N ASP A 25 28.75 -5.61 4.27
CA ASP A 25 30.08 -5.58 3.65
C ASP A 25 30.02 -5.57 2.12
N GLU A 26 30.96 -4.84 1.51
CA GLU A 26 31.03 -4.52 0.08
C GLU A 26 31.37 -5.75 -0.78
N GLU A 27 31.96 -6.79 -0.17
CA GLU A 27 32.24 -8.09 -0.80
C GLU A 27 30.97 -8.92 -1.11
N ALA A 28 29.82 -8.57 -0.55
CA ALA A 28 28.58 -9.37 -0.67
C ALA A 28 27.70 -9.03 -1.91
N ILE A 29 28.17 -8.11 -2.77
CA ILE A 29 27.40 -7.47 -3.87
C ILE A 29 27.55 -8.20 -5.23
N GLY A 30 28.36 -9.25 -5.31
CA GLY A 30 28.73 -9.90 -6.57
C GLY A 30 27.74 -10.95 -7.10
N GLY A 31 26.78 -10.55 -7.93
CA GLY A 31 26.16 -11.47 -8.90
C GLY A 31 24.63 -11.57 -8.82
N GLY A 32 23.94 -10.77 -9.64
CA GLY A 32 22.48 -10.83 -9.65
C GLY A 32 21.85 -10.22 -10.89
N GLY A 33 22.11 -10.79 -12.07
CA GLY A 33 21.41 -10.42 -13.29
C GLY A 33 20.95 -11.65 -14.06
N GLN A 34 19.63 -11.78 -14.30
CA GLN A 34 19.10 -12.72 -15.29
C GLN A 34 18.05 -12.10 -16.23
N SER A 35 17.85 -12.81 -17.34
CA SER A 35 17.64 -12.33 -18.70
C SER A 35 16.19 -12.03 -19.10
N LYS A 36 16.04 -11.29 -20.20
CA LYS A 36 14.77 -10.77 -20.74
C LYS A 36 13.93 -11.86 -21.42
N GLN A 37 12.62 -11.88 -21.15
CA GLN A 37 11.64 -12.72 -21.87
C GLN A 37 11.22 -12.12 -23.22
N ASN A 38 11.10 -12.99 -24.23
CA ASN A 38 10.86 -12.67 -25.64
C ASN A 38 9.38 -12.93 -26.02
N LYS A 39 8.46 -12.02 -25.62
CA LYS A 39 7.04 -12.03 -26.05
C LYS A 39 6.65 -10.65 -26.57
N ARG A 40 5.84 -10.60 -27.62
CA ARG A 40 5.37 -9.34 -28.23
C ARG A 40 4.27 -8.71 -27.36
N GLY A 41 4.43 -7.44 -27.00
CA GLY A 41 3.61 -6.73 -26.00
C GLY A 41 4.35 -6.57 -24.67
N ARG A 42 3.92 -5.65 -23.79
CA ARG A 42 4.60 -5.42 -22.50
C ARG A 42 4.38 -6.63 -21.57
N PRO A 43 5.42 -7.42 -21.25
CA PRO A 43 5.23 -8.62 -20.44
C PRO A 43 4.76 -8.25 -19.03
N ARG A 44 3.84 -9.06 -18.47
CA ARG A 44 3.53 -9.00 -17.03
C ARG A 44 4.76 -9.53 -16.29
N ARG A 45 5.57 -8.62 -15.75
CA ARG A 45 6.82 -8.97 -15.03
C ARG A 45 6.60 -9.67 -13.69
N PHE A 46 5.38 -9.65 -13.14
CA PHE A 46 5.08 -10.18 -11.82
C PHE A 46 3.80 -11.03 -11.88
N SER A 47 3.74 -12.15 -11.15
CA SER A 47 2.53 -12.97 -11.01
C SER A 47 1.48 -12.29 -10.11
N ASP A 48 0.23 -12.77 -10.11
CA ASP A 48 -0.79 -12.29 -9.15
C ASP A 48 -0.37 -12.60 -7.72
N LEU A 49 0.18 -13.79 -7.46
CA LEU A 49 0.74 -14.19 -6.17
C LEU A 49 1.78 -13.18 -5.65
N ALA A 50 2.73 -12.75 -6.48
CA ALA A 50 3.73 -11.76 -6.09
C ALA A 50 3.10 -10.41 -5.68
N ILE A 51 2.04 -9.98 -6.36
CA ILE A 51 1.29 -8.76 -5.99
C ILE A 51 0.53 -8.96 -4.69
N THR A 52 -0.12 -10.11 -4.51
CA THR A 52 -0.84 -10.47 -3.28
C THR A 52 0.10 -10.42 -2.08
N THR A 53 1.28 -11.04 -2.16
CA THR A 53 2.28 -11.04 -1.08
C THR A 53 2.71 -9.63 -0.71
N VAL A 54 3.02 -8.79 -1.70
CA VAL A 54 3.37 -7.37 -1.47
C VAL A 54 2.22 -6.64 -0.77
N LEU A 55 0.97 -6.85 -1.18
CA LEU A 55 -0.20 -6.25 -0.54
C LEU A 55 -0.45 -6.77 0.88
N MET A 56 -0.13 -8.03 1.16
CA MET A 56 -0.18 -8.58 2.52
C MET A 56 0.85 -7.90 3.43
N VAL A 57 2.11 -7.77 2.99
CA VAL A 57 3.17 -7.07 3.74
C VAL A 57 2.77 -5.61 3.98
N LYS A 58 2.26 -4.93 2.95
CA LYS A 58 1.70 -3.57 3.08
C LYS A 58 0.68 -3.48 4.21
N ARG A 59 -0.18 -4.49 4.34
CA ARG A 59 -1.29 -4.52 5.29
C ARG A 59 -0.81 -4.80 6.70
N VAL A 60 0.05 -5.80 6.88
CA VAL A 60 0.60 -6.20 8.18
C VAL A 60 1.37 -5.04 8.81
N PHE A 61 2.28 -4.43 8.04
CA PHE A 61 3.11 -3.32 8.53
C PHE A 61 2.47 -1.94 8.34
N SER A 62 1.25 -1.87 7.80
CA SER A 62 0.52 -0.62 7.56
C SER A 62 1.31 0.44 6.77
N MET A 63 2.19 0.00 5.86
CA MET A 63 3.09 0.90 5.13
C MET A 63 2.46 1.52 3.87
N PRO A 64 2.91 2.71 3.43
CA PRO A 64 2.58 3.24 2.11
C PRO A 64 3.34 2.50 1.00
N LEU A 65 2.79 2.44 -0.22
CA LEU A 65 3.32 1.59 -1.30
C LEU A 65 4.74 1.94 -1.76
N ARG A 66 5.13 3.22 -1.70
CA ARG A 66 6.50 3.65 -2.04
C ARG A 66 7.50 3.13 -1.01
N ALA A 67 7.13 3.27 0.26
CA ALA A 67 7.94 2.79 1.36
C ALA A 67 8.10 1.25 1.31
N LEU A 68 6.98 0.56 1.09
CA LEU A 68 6.95 -0.88 0.92
C LEU A 68 7.89 -1.39 -0.18
N GLN A 69 8.01 -0.66 -1.29
CA GLN A 69 8.93 -1.03 -2.36
C GLN A 69 10.37 -1.08 -1.85
N GLY A 70 10.82 -0.01 -1.19
CA GLY A 70 12.17 0.05 -0.61
C GLY A 70 12.38 -1.02 0.46
N PHE A 71 11.38 -1.25 1.31
CA PHE A 71 11.43 -2.26 2.36
C PHE A 71 11.61 -3.68 1.81
N ILE A 72 10.81 -4.07 0.82
CA ILE A 72 10.91 -5.40 0.20
C ILE A 72 12.21 -5.54 -0.59
N ASP A 73 12.64 -4.49 -1.31
CA ASP A 73 13.92 -4.50 -2.01
C ASP A 73 15.10 -4.68 -1.03
N SER A 74 15.06 -4.08 0.16
CA SER A 74 16.05 -4.30 1.22
C SER A 74 16.06 -5.74 1.72
N ILE A 75 14.88 -6.35 1.91
CA ILE A 75 14.79 -7.75 2.36
C ILE A 75 15.38 -8.69 1.31
N PHE A 76 15.08 -8.49 0.03
CA PHE A 76 15.64 -9.34 -1.03
C PHE A 76 17.16 -9.23 -1.13
N ARG A 77 17.71 -8.01 -0.95
CA ARG A 77 19.16 -7.82 -0.87
C ARG A 77 19.77 -8.54 0.34
N LEU A 78 19.16 -8.38 1.51
CA LEU A 78 19.60 -9.04 2.75
C LEU A 78 19.56 -10.58 2.64
N ALA A 79 18.56 -11.11 1.96
CA ALA A 79 18.38 -12.55 1.76
C ALA A 79 19.17 -13.10 0.56
N HIS A 80 19.97 -12.29 -0.13
CA HIS A 80 20.67 -12.65 -1.37
C HIS A 80 19.76 -13.28 -2.45
N VAL A 81 18.50 -12.86 -2.49
CA VAL A 81 17.52 -13.38 -3.45
C VAL A 81 17.53 -12.47 -4.69
N PRO A 82 17.74 -13.02 -5.91
CA PRO A 82 17.80 -12.22 -7.14
C PRO A 82 16.40 -11.81 -7.65
N LEU A 83 15.57 -11.29 -6.74
CA LEU A 83 14.24 -10.77 -7.01
C LEU A 83 14.19 -9.27 -6.74
N SER A 84 13.25 -8.60 -7.40
CA SER A 84 12.96 -7.18 -7.16
C SER A 84 11.50 -7.00 -6.80
N CYS A 85 11.21 -6.02 -5.94
CA CYS A 85 9.84 -5.67 -5.62
C CYS A 85 9.15 -5.10 -6.87
N PRO A 86 7.86 -5.46 -7.12
CA PRO A 86 7.05 -4.74 -8.08
C PRO A 86 7.03 -3.24 -7.77
N HIS A 87 7.25 -2.41 -8.80
CA HIS A 87 7.21 -0.96 -8.65
C HIS A 87 5.86 -0.51 -8.06
N TYR A 88 5.86 0.47 -7.15
CA TYR A 88 4.66 0.89 -6.41
C TYR A 88 3.45 1.22 -7.30
N THR A 89 3.68 1.72 -8.53
CA THR A 89 2.61 1.96 -9.52
C THR A 89 2.05 0.67 -10.12
N CYS A 90 2.87 -0.36 -10.31
CA CYS A 90 2.42 -1.68 -10.75
C CYS A 90 1.52 -2.31 -9.69
N THR A 91 1.97 -2.31 -8.44
CA THR A 91 1.20 -2.79 -7.29
C THR A 91 -0.12 -2.03 -7.15
N SER A 92 -0.10 -0.70 -7.21
CA SER A 92 -1.32 0.13 -7.12
C SER A 92 -2.32 -0.16 -8.24
N ARG A 93 -1.86 -0.35 -9.48
CA ARG A 93 -2.73 -0.66 -10.62
C ARG A 93 -3.33 -2.07 -10.51
N ARG A 94 -2.54 -3.04 -10.06
CA ARG A 94 -2.97 -4.44 -9.98
C ARG A 94 -3.75 -4.77 -8.72
N ALA A 95 -3.64 -3.98 -7.66
CA ALA A 95 -4.43 -4.17 -6.45
C ALA A 95 -5.95 -4.14 -6.68
N LYS A 96 -6.43 -3.57 -7.79
CA LYS A 96 -7.85 -3.60 -8.18
C LYS A 96 -8.29 -4.90 -8.85
N GLN A 97 -7.34 -5.64 -9.42
CA GLN A 97 -7.60 -6.83 -10.25
C GLN A 97 -7.30 -8.12 -9.49
N VAL A 98 -6.46 -8.03 -8.46
CA VAL A 98 -6.06 -9.18 -7.66
C VAL A 98 -7.01 -9.29 -6.48
N GLU A 99 -7.68 -10.44 -6.36
CA GLU A 99 -8.43 -10.78 -5.15
C GLU A 99 -7.44 -11.01 -4.01
N VAL A 100 -7.54 -10.19 -2.97
CA VAL A 100 -6.76 -10.37 -1.75
C VAL A 100 -7.72 -10.62 -0.61
N SER A 101 -7.80 -11.88 -0.17
CA SER A 101 -8.59 -12.29 0.98
C SER A 101 -7.88 -11.94 2.28
N PHE A 102 -8.00 -10.69 2.74
CA PHE A 102 -7.70 -10.35 4.12
C PHE A 102 -8.93 -9.76 4.81
N LYS A 103 -9.21 -10.21 6.04
CA LYS A 103 -10.21 -9.57 6.90
C LYS A 103 -9.74 -8.16 7.21
N THR A 104 -10.54 -7.15 6.87
CA THR A 104 -10.29 -5.79 7.31
C THR A 104 -10.34 -5.76 8.84
N LYS A 105 -9.39 -5.07 9.50
CA LYS A 105 -9.54 -4.75 10.92
C LYS A 105 -10.80 -3.91 11.02
N THR A 106 -11.89 -4.52 11.49
CA THR A 106 -13.11 -3.81 11.83
C THR A 106 -12.81 -3.01 13.08
N ARG A 107 -13.26 -1.75 13.15
CA ARG A 107 -13.11 -0.90 14.35
C ARG A 107 -14.12 -1.31 15.44
N GLY A 108 -14.52 -2.58 15.48
CA GLY A 108 -15.75 -3.04 16.13
C GLY A 108 -16.95 -3.07 15.18
N ALA A 109 -18.10 -3.48 15.70
CA ALA A 109 -19.38 -3.46 14.98
C ALA A 109 -19.76 -2.02 14.61
N ILE A 110 -20.22 -1.81 13.37
CA ILE A 110 -20.85 -0.54 12.98
C ILE A 110 -22.21 -0.52 13.66
N GLN A 111 -22.38 0.31 14.71
CA GLN A 111 -23.62 0.32 15.49
C GLN A 111 -24.77 0.94 14.69
N HIS A 112 -24.54 2.10 14.06
CA HIS A 112 -25.57 2.78 13.26
C HIS A 112 -24.97 3.44 12.02
N LEU A 113 -25.68 3.34 10.90
CA LEU A 113 -25.33 3.92 9.61
C LEU A 113 -26.52 4.75 9.13
N ALA A 114 -26.33 6.04 8.85
CA ALA A 114 -27.36 6.83 8.18
C ALA A 114 -26.94 7.14 6.75
N ILE A 115 -27.91 7.04 5.85
CA ILE A 115 -27.80 7.36 4.43
C ILE A 115 -28.74 8.53 4.19
N ASP A 116 -28.22 9.62 3.66
CA ASP A 116 -29.01 10.74 3.17
C ASP A 116 -28.63 11.08 1.73
N ALA A 117 -29.38 11.97 1.08
CA ALA A 117 -29.12 12.39 -0.31
C ALA A 117 -27.76 13.08 -0.50
N THR A 118 -27.08 13.49 0.57
CA THR A 118 -25.79 14.18 0.55
C THR A 118 -24.60 13.28 0.89
N GLY A 119 -24.84 12.09 1.46
CA GLY A 119 -23.82 11.07 1.66
C GLY A 119 -24.12 10.05 2.75
N LEU A 120 -23.05 9.36 3.15
CA LEU A 120 -23.06 8.26 4.12
C LEU A 120 -22.40 8.71 5.43
N LYS A 121 -23.11 8.59 6.55
CA LYS A 121 -22.58 8.89 7.88
C LYS A 121 -22.55 7.65 8.77
N VAL A 122 -21.36 7.34 9.27
CA VAL A 122 -21.15 6.23 10.23
C VAL A 122 -21.21 6.79 11.65
N TYR A 123 -22.17 6.32 12.44
CA TYR A 123 -22.34 6.69 13.83
C TYR A 123 -21.68 5.66 14.74
N GLY A 124 -21.11 6.13 15.84
CA GLY A 124 -20.62 5.29 16.92
C GLY A 124 -20.95 5.92 18.28
N GLU A 125 -20.55 5.22 19.35
CA GLU A 125 -20.84 5.48 20.77
C GLU A 125 -20.46 6.89 21.30
N GLY A 126 -19.87 7.75 20.47
CA GLY A 126 -19.39 9.08 20.85
C GLY A 126 -20.41 10.21 20.73
N GLU A 127 -21.44 10.12 19.88
CA GLU A 127 -22.25 11.32 19.60
C GLU A 127 -23.14 11.75 20.78
N LEU A 128 -23.78 10.81 21.46
CA LEU A 128 -24.60 11.10 22.65
C LEU A 128 -23.72 11.54 23.83
N LYS A 129 -22.53 10.94 23.95
CA LYS A 129 -21.53 11.26 24.97
C LYS A 129 -20.90 12.64 24.78
N VAL A 130 -20.58 13.03 23.54
CA VAL A 130 -20.09 14.39 23.21
C VAL A 130 -21.17 15.44 23.46
N LYS A 131 -22.43 15.16 23.10
CA LYS A 131 -23.53 16.10 23.31
C LYS A 131 -23.83 16.33 24.80
N LYS A 132 -23.57 15.32 25.64
CA LYS A 132 -23.75 15.43 27.10
C LYS A 132 -22.51 15.91 27.87
N HIS A 133 -21.29 15.56 27.45
CA HIS A 133 -20.08 15.73 28.29
C HIS A 133 -18.93 16.49 27.59
N GLY A 134 -19.13 17.00 26.38
CA GLY A 134 -18.20 17.92 25.72
C GLY A 134 -16.85 17.34 25.31
N THR A 135 -16.51 16.10 25.68
CA THR A 135 -15.22 15.49 25.40
C THR A 135 -15.38 14.10 24.79
N ASP A 136 -14.99 13.96 23.53
CA ASP A 136 -14.56 12.67 22.99
C ASP A 136 -13.44 12.91 21.97
N GLY A 137 -12.31 12.24 22.16
CA GLY A 137 -11.11 12.36 21.30
C GLY A 137 -11.27 11.71 19.93
N LYS A 138 -12.49 11.32 19.54
CA LYS A 138 -12.78 10.60 18.29
C LYS A 138 -13.26 11.56 17.20
N ARG A 139 -12.50 11.62 16.09
CA ARG A 139 -12.85 12.40 14.90
C ARG A 139 -14.07 11.84 14.18
N ARG A 140 -15.00 12.71 13.81
CA ARG A 140 -16.15 12.41 12.93
C ARG A 140 -15.65 12.00 11.54
N VAL A 141 -16.19 10.91 10.98
CA VAL A 141 -15.84 10.45 9.63
C VAL A 141 -17.08 10.54 8.74
N TRP A 142 -17.12 11.55 7.88
CA TRP A 142 -18.08 11.64 6.79
C TRP A 142 -17.50 10.98 5.54
N ARG A 143 -18.30 10.16 4.84
CA ARG A 143 -17.91 9.59 3.54
C ARG A 143 -19.01 9.91 2.53
N LYS A 144 -18.65 10.56 1.42
CA LYS A 144 -19.59 10.73 0.30
C LYS A 144 -19.69 9.40 -0.44
N LEU A 145 -20.91 8.89 -0.58
CA LEU A 145 -21.23 7.71 -1.36
C LEU A 145 -22.18 8.15 -2.47
N HIS A 146 -21.77 7.97 -3.72
CA HIS A 146 -22.63 8.22 -4.88
C HIS A 146 -23.24 6.86 -5.28
N ILE A 147 -24.56 6.72 -5.12
CA ILE A 147 -25.33 5.57 -5.58
C ILE A 147 -26.16 6.06 -6.77
N ALA A 148 -26.11 5.35 -7.88
CA ALA A 148 -27.03 5.49 -9.00
C ALA A 148 -27.88 4.22 -9.09
N VAL A 149 -29.18 4.37 -9.37
CA VAL A 149 -30.11 3.28 -9.68
C VAL A 149 -30.12 3.07 -11.18
#